data_AF-A0A8C7IP90-F1
#
_entry.id   AF-A0A8C7IP90-F1
#
_cell.length_a   1.000
_cell.length_b   1.000
_cell.length_c   1.000
_cell.angle_alpha   90.00
_cell.angle_beta   90.00
_cell.angle_gamma   90.00
#
_symmetry.space_group_name_H-M   'P 1'
#
loop_
_entity.id
_entity.type
_entity.pdbx_description
1 polymer ?
#
loop_
_entity_poly.entity_id
_entity_poly.type
_entity_poly.pdbx_seq_one_letter_code
_entity_poly.pdbx_strand_id
1 'polypeptide(L)'
;MCSPRTIQTLRHSSRCFTTTCGTQAGIKWRTENGLARSGTEYGPMTDLPDWSFADGRPAPPLKGQLRRKQERETLARRVVNLSSEVDKGMEVWREKQEEAKRMQERNKSLLLKPKGNLLLKKNK
;
A
#
# COMPACT_ATOMS: atom_id res chain seq x y z
N MET A 1 22.21 76.14 21.69
CA MET A 1 23.26 75.28 21.07
C MET A 1 22.72 73.86 20.98
N CYS A 2 22.86 73.23 19.82
CA CYS A 2 22.20 71.98 19.44
C CYS A 2 22.88 70.71 19.99
N SER A 3 22.03 69.78 20.42
CA SER A 3 22.11 68.30 20.51
C SER A 3 23.34 67.57 21.08
N PRO A 4 23.12 66.53 21.92
CA PRO A 4 23.86 65.29 21.84
C PRO A 4 23.13 64.28 20.95
N ARG A 5 23.82 63.78 19.91
CA ARG A 5 23.39 62.64 19.11
C ARG A 5 23.55 61.37 19.94
N THR A 6 22.45 60.75 20.32
CA THR A 6 22.45 59.38 20.85
C THR A 6 22.59 58.42 19.66
N ILE A 7 23.73 57.74 19.56
CA ILE A 7 23.92 56.67 18.57
C ILE A 7 23.09 55.47 19.04
N GLN A 8 21.89 55.31 18.49
CA GLN A 8 21.13 54.07 18.64
C GLN A 8 21.83 52.99 17.81
N THR A 9 22.59 52.11 18.47
CA THR A 9 23.04 50.87 17.84
C THR A 9 21.83 49.95 17.69
N LEU A 10 21.15 50.03 16.56
CA LEU A 10 20.18 49.01 16.14
C LEU A 10 20.94 47.70 15.91
N ARG A 11 21.02 46.86 16.96
CA ARG A 11 21.42 45.47 16.80
C ARG A 11 20.37 44.78 15.93
N HIS A 12 20.68 44.63 14.65
CA HIS A 12 19.95 43.74 13.77
C HIS A 12 20.16 42.31 14.27
N SER A 13 19.21 41.81 15.05
CA SER A 13 19.09 40.39 15.31
C SER A 13 18.57 39.74 14.02
N SER A 14 19.50 39.27 13.19
CA SER A 14 19.16 38.43 12.04
C SER A 14 18.54 37.14 12.58
N ARG A 15 17.22 37.01 12.50
CA ARG A 15 16.56 35.72 12.73
C ARG A 15 16.87 34.83 11.54
N CYS A 16 17.86 33.94 11.68
CA CYS A 16 18.11 32.91 10.69
C CYS A 16 16.96 31.90 10.72
N PHE A 17 16.16 31.83 9.65
CA PHE A 17 15.19 30.76 9.47
C PHE A 17 15.88 29.62 8.71
N THR A 18 16.03 28.47 9.36
CA THR A 18 16.52 27.25 8.72
C THR A 18 15.43 26.68 7.82
N THR A 19 15.72 26.52 6.53
CA THR A 19 14.83 25.91 5.53
C THR A 19 15.04 24.39 5.40
N THR A 20 15.99 23.82 6.14
CA THR A 20 16.24 22.38 6.14
C THR A 20 15.04 21.64 6.71
N CYS A 21 14.55 20.64 5.98
CA CYS A 21 13.48 19.77 6.46
C CYS A 21 13.93 19.03 7.73
N GLY A 22 13.11 19.08 8.78
CA GLY A 22 13.35 18.31 10.00
C GLY A 22 13.23 16.82 9.69
N THR A 23 14.33 16.08 9.83
CA THR A 23 14.30 14.61 9.74
C THR A 23 13.89 14.04 11.10
N GLN A 24 12.91 13.13 11.11
CA GLN A 24 12.52 12.47 12.36
C GLN A 24 13.59 11.43 12.75
N ALA A 25 14.13 11.55 13.95
CA ALA A 25 15.10 10.61 14.47
C ALA A 25 14.47 9.23 14.72
N GLY A 26 15.25 8.17 14.46
CA GLY A 26 14.87 6.79 14.78
C GLY A 26 13.93 6.12 13.78
N ILE A 27 13.67 6.70 12.61
CA ILE A 27 12.85 6.06 11.56
C ILE A 27 13.36 4.65 11.22
N LYS A 28 14.67 4.51 10.97
CA LYS A 28 15.29 3.23 10.57
C LYS A 28 14.98 2.13 11.59
N TRP A 29 15.27 2.39 12.86
CA TRP A 29 15.01 1.45 13.95
C TRP A 29 13.52 1.13 14.09
N ARG A 30 12.63 2.13 13.97
CA ARG A 30 11.17 1.87 14.04
C ARG A 30 10.71 0.94 12.93
N THR A 31 11.09 1.21 11.69
CA THR A 31 10.72 0.38 10.54
C THR A 31 11.28 -1.03 10.66
N GLU A 32 12.53 -1.18 11.11
CA GLU A 32 13.16 -2.48 11.36
C GLU A 32 12.43 -3.30 12.45
N ASN A 33 11.78 -2.62 13.39
CA ASN A 33 10.98 -3.23 14.45
C ASN A 33 9.48 -3.31 14.12
N GLY A 34 9.09 -3.08 12.85
CA GLY A 34 7.68 -3.16 12.43
C GLY A 34 6.78 -2.07 13.03
N LEU A 35 7.36 -0.97 13.51
CA LEU A 35 6.62 0.18 14.01
C LEU A 35 6.35 1.19 12.89
N ALA A 36 5.40 2.08 13.14
CA ALA A 36 5.11 3.20 12.27
C ALA A 36 6.36 4.08 12.06
N ARG A 37 6.48 4.64 10.85
CA ARG A 37 7.61 5.50 10.48
C ARG A 37 7.69 6.71 11.39
N SER A 38 6.53 7.30 11.66
CA SER A 38 6.33 8.35 12.65
C SER A 38 5.53 7.84 13.85
N GLY A 39 5.69 8.45 15.01
CA GLY A 39 4.94 8.06 16.22
C GLY A 39 3.43 8.34 16.16
N THR A 40 2.95 9.07 15.15
CA THR A 40 1.57 9.58 15.08
C THR A 40 0.71 8.93 13.99
N GLU A 41 1.28 8.00 13.20
CA GLU A 41 0.57 7.34 12.10
C GLU A 41 -0.43 6.28 12.62
N TYR A 42 0.08 5.29 13.34
CA TYR A 42 -0.70 4.22 13.95
C TYR A 42 0.01 3.71 15.20
N GLY A 43 -0.75 3.11 16.11
CA GLY A 43 -0.23 2.56 17.36
C GLY A 43 -0.96 3.11 18.59
N PRO A 44 -0.60 2.61 19.79
CA PRO A 44 -1.34 2.87 21.02
C PRO A 44 -1.43 4.37 21.33
N MET A 45 -0.38 5.15 21.05
CA MET A 45 -0.37 6.59 21.30
C MET A 45 -1.41 7.37 20.46
N THR A 46 -1.83 6.85 19.31
CA THR A 46 -2.75 7.57 18.38
C THR A 46 -4.12 6.90 18.26
N ASP A 47 -4.19 5.59 18.49
CA ASP A 47 -5.41 4.81 18.36
C ASP A 47 -6.19 4.71 19.69
N LEU A 48 -5.53 4.84 20.85
CA LEU A 48 -6.21 4.86 22.16
C LEU A 48 -6.85 6.23 22.44
N PRO A 49 -7.90 6.27 23.29
CA PRO A 49 -8.49 7.52 23.74
C PRO A 49 -7.58 8.22 24.77
N ASP A 50 -7.45 9.54 24.66
CA ASP A 50 -6.61 10.35 25.55
C ASP A 50 -7.21 10.51 26.97
N TRP A 51 -8.50 10.18 27.14
CA TRP A 51 -9.23 10.31 28.41
C TRP A 51 -10.42 9.33 28.48
N SER A 52 -10.98 9.18 29.67
CA SER A 52 -12.23 8.44 29.92
C SER A 52 -13.02 9.10 31.05
N PHE A 53 -14.29 8.78 31.21
CA PHE A 53 -15.09 9.29 32.33
C PHE A 53 -14.62 8.65 33.64
N ALA A 54 -14.71 9.36 34.76
CA ALA A 54 -14.34 8.83 36.08
C ALA A 54 -15.13 7.55 36.46
N ASP A 55 -16.36 7.44 35.97
CA ASP A 55 -17.22 6.25 36.14
C ASP A 55 -16.76 5.03 35.33
N GLY A 56 -15.70 5.16 34.52
CA GLY A 56 -15.19 4.11 33.63
C GLY A 56 -15.90 4.01 32.28
N ARG A 57 -16.83 4.93 31.97
CA ARG A 57 -17.44 4.99 30.63
C ARG A 57 -16.38 5.41 29.59
N PRO A 58 -16.40 4.83 28.38
CA PRO A 58 -15.44 5.18 27.33
C PRO A 58 -15.68 6.61 26.85
N ALA A 59 -14.61 7.28 26.44
CA ALA A 59 -14.73 8.56 25.77
C ALA A 59 -15.43 8.38 24.40
N PRO A 60 -16.23 9.37 23.98
CA PRO A 60 -16.78 9.37 22.63
C PRO A 60 -15.65 9.39 21.59
N PRO A 61 -15.83 8.72 20.44
CA PRO A 61 -14.76 8.59 19.45
C PRO A 61 -14.42 9.94 18.80
N LEU A 62 -13.13 10.18 18.62
CA LEU A 62 -12.62 11.38 17.96
C LEU A 62 -12.93 11.34 16.46
N LYS A 63 -13.21 12.50 15.86
CA LYS A 63 -13.47 12.62 14.40
C LYS A 63 -12.35 11.99 13.56
N GLY A 64 -11.09 12.20 13.96
CA GLY A 64 -9.93 11.62 13.29
C GLY A 64 -9.81 10.10 13.44
N GLN A 65 -10.28 9.51 14.54
CA GLN A 65 -10.33 8.06 14.71
C GLN A 65 -11.42 7.45 13.81
N LEU A 66 -12.60 8.08 13.74
CA LEU A 66 -13.68 7.64 12.84
C LEU A 66 -13.25 7.68 11.38
N ARG A 67 -12.63 8.77 10.94
CA ARG A 67 -12.08 8.90 9.58
C ARG A 67 -11.07 7.79 9.28
N ARG A 68 -10.08 7.57 10.16
CA ARG A 68 -9.08 6.50 10.00
C ARG A 68 -9.70 5.11 9.94
N LYS A 69 -10.73 4.83 10.74
CA LYS A 69 -11.46 3.55 10.70
C LYS A 69 -12.16 3.37 9.34
N GLN A 70 -12.83 4.40 8.83
CA GLN A 70 -13.48 4.36 7.54
C GLN A 70 -12.48 4.12 6.40
N GLU A 71 -11.35 4.83 6.41
CA GLU A 71 -10.28 4.67 5.41
C GLU A 71 -9.65 3.26 5.44
N ARG A 72 -9.43 2.71 6.65
CA ARG A 72 -8.93 1.33 6.80
C ARG A 72 -9.95 0.33 6.26
N GLU A 73 -11.23 0.55 6.51
CA GLU A 73 -12.31 -0.31 6.02
C GLU A 73 -12.44 -0.28 4.49
N THR A 74 -12.40 0.91 3.87
CA THR A 74 -12.44 1.02 2.40
C THR A 74 -11.21 0.39 1.75
N LEU A 75 -10.03 0.55 2.35
CA LEU A 75 -8.82 -0.11 1.89
C LEU A 75 -8.95 -1.64 1.98
N ALA A 76 -9.42 -2.17 3.11
CA ALA A 76 -9.58 -3.60 3.30
C ALA A 76 -10.55 -4.21 2.29
N ARG A 77 -11.71 -3.56 2.06
CA ARG A 77 -12.66 -3.97 1.01
C ARG A 77 -12.01 -4.04 -0.37
N ARG A 78 -11.22 -3.01 -0.71
CA ARG A 78 -10.52 -2.95 -2.00
C ARG A 78 -9.52 -4.09 -2.16
N VAL A 79 -8.74 -4.39 -1.12
CA VAL A 79 -7.78 -5.49 -1.13
C VAL A 79 -8.49 -6.81 -1.42
N VAL A 80 -9.57 -7.12 -0.68
CA VAL A 80 -10.34 -8.36 -0.87
C VAL A 80 -10.90 -8.46 -2.29
N ASN A 81 -11.48 -7.37 -2.80
CA ASN A 81 -12.04 -7.36 -4.15
C ASN A 81 -10.97 -7.65 -5.21
N LEU A 82 -9.83 -6.95 -5.17
CA LEU A 82 -8.74 -7.14 -6.12
C LEU A 82 -8.15 -8.55 -6.05
N SER A 83 -7.97 -9.11 -4.85
CA SER A 83 -7.54 -10.50 -4.69
C SER A 83 -8.52 -11.46 -5.36
N SER A 84 -9.82 -11.27 -5.14
CA SER A 84 -10.84 -12.13 -5.74
C SER A 84 -10.91 -12.04 -7.28
N GLU A 85 -10.60 -10.87 -7.85
CA GLU A 85 -10.54 -10.69 -9.31
C GLU A 85 -9.34 -11.43 -9.91
N VAL A 86 -8.18 -11.37 -9.24
CA VAL A 86 -6.98 -12.10 -9.64
C VAL A 86 -7.24 -13.60 -9.59
N ASP A 87 -7.81 -14.10 -8.50
CA ASP A 87 -8.09 -15.53 -8.32
C ASP A 87 -9.02 -16.06 -9.42
N LYS A 88 -10.13 -15.36 -9.68
CA LYS A 88 -11.06 -15.70 -10.78
C LYS A 88 -10.37 -15.65 -12.15
N GLY A 89 -9.53 -14.64 -12.38
CA GLY A 89 -8.75 -14.54 -13.62
C GLY A 89 -7.81 -15.73 -13.82
N MET A 90 -7.21 -16.23 -12.74
CA MET A 90 -6.36 -17.42 -12.78
C MET A 90 -7.16 -18.69 -13.05
N GLU A 91 -8.35 -18.84 -12.46
CA GLU A 91 -9.25 -19.98 -12.71
C GLU A 91 -9.67 -20.04 -14.18
N VAL A 92 -10.20 -18.94 -14.72
CA VAL A 92 -10.61 -18.84 -16.13
C VAL A 92 -9.45 -19.11 -17.06
N TRP A 93 -8.24 -18.61 -16.74
CA TRP A 93 -7.06 -18.88 -17.55
C TRP A 93 -6.69 -20.37 -17.54
N ARG A 94 -6.74 -21.05 -16.39
CA ARG A 94 -6.48 -22.49 -16.30
C ARG A 94 -7.48 -23.30 -17.11
N GLU A 95 -8.77 -23.01 -16.97
CA GLU A 95 -9.84 -23.67 -17.71
C GLU A 95 -9.61 -23.54 -19.22
N LYS A 96 -9.30 -22.33 -19.70
CA LYS A 96 -8.99 -22.09 -21.11
C LYS A 96 -7.78 -22.88 -21.61
N GLN A 97 -6.74 -23.03 -20.78
CA GLN A 97 -5.58 -23.85 -21.12
C GLN A 97 -5.94 -25.33 -21.22
N GLU A 98 -6.77 -25.84 -20.31
CA GLU A 98 -7.24 -27.22 -20.36
C GLU A 98 -8.13 -27.47 -21.57
N GLU A 99 -9.08 -26.58 -21.86
CA GLU A 99 -9.94 -26.67 -23.03
C GLU A 99 -9.14 -26.66 -24.33
N ALA A 100 -8.12 -25.80 -24.43
CA ALA A 100 -7.24 -25.77 -25.59
C ALA A 100 -6.50 -27.11 -25.78
N LYS A 101 -6.00 -27.72 -24.70
CA LYS A 101 -5.37 -29.05 -24.75
C LYS A 101 -6.37 -30.13 -25.16
N ARG A 102 -7.56 -30.16 -24.55
CA ARG A 102 -8.64 -31.12 -24.89
C ARG A 102 -9.07 -30.97 -26.34
N MET A 103 -9.19 -29.74 -26.84
CA MET A 103 -9.54 -29.47 -28.24
C MET A 103 -8.43 -29.91 -29.20
N GLN A 104 -7.16 -29.71 -28.84
CA GLN A 104 -6.03 -30.22 -29.63
C GLN A 104 -6.04 -31.75 -29.69
N GLU A 105 -6.28 -32.43 -28.58
CA GLU A 105 -6.39 -33.90 -28.53
C GLU A 105 -7.58 -34.40 -29.35
N ARG A 106 -8.73 -33.74 -29.23
CA ARG A 106 -9.91 -34.01 -30.06
C ARG A 106 -9.59 -33.84 -31.54
N ASN A 107 -9.00 -32.72 -31.94
CA ASN A 107 -8.61 -32.47 -33.33
C ASN A 107 -7.61 -33.50 -33.83
N LYS A 108 -6.65 -33.92 -33.00
CA LYS A 108 -5.71 -34.99 -33.35
C LYS A 108 -6.41 -36.34 -33.56
N SER A 109 -7.38 -36.68 -32.73
CA SER A 109 -8.16 -37.92 -32.88
C SER A 109 -9.02 -37.95 -34.14
N LEU A 110 -9.46 -36.77 -34.60
CA LEU A 110 -10.27 -36.60 -35.81
C LEU A 110 -9.43 -36.52 -37.10
N LEU A 111 -8.09 -36.49 -37.02
CA LEU A 111 -7.23 -36.49 -38.20
C LEU A 111 -7.44 -37.79 -39.01
N LEU A 112 -7.58 -37.62 -40.32
CA LEU A 112 -7.59 -38.72 -41.25
C LEU A 112 -6.22 -39.43 -41.27
N LYS A 113 -6.23 -40.71 -41.63
CA LYS A 113 -5.00 -41.49 -41.79
C LYS A 113 -4.03 -40.77 -42.75
N PRO A 114 -2.73 -40.71 -42.44
CA PRO A 114 -1.75 -40.08 -43.31
C PRO A 114 -1.66 -40.82 -44.66
N LYS A 115 -1.43 -40.07 -45.74
CA LYS A 115 -1.36 -40.58 -47.13
C LYS A 115 -0.05 -40.19 -47.80
N GLY A 116 0.23 -40.82 -48.95
CA GLY A 116 1.37 -40.49 -49.82
C GLY A 116 2.73 -40.81 -49.22
N ASN A 117 3.70 -39.89 -49.42
CA ASN A 117 5.11 -40.05 -49.04
C ASN A 117 5.36 -40.30 -47.54
N LEU A 118 4.37 -40.02 -46.67
CA LEU A 118 4.42 -40.34 -45.25
C LEU A 118 4.38 -41.85 -44.95
N LEU A 119 3.87 -42.67 -45.87
CA LEU A 119 3.86 -44.13 -45.75
C LEU A 119 5.18 -44.77 -46.21
N LEU A 120 5.87 -44.14 -47.17
CA LEU A 120 7.10 -44.65 -47.75
C LEU A 120 8.31 -44.59 -46.80
N LYS A 121 8.25 -43.72 -45.77
CA LYS A 121 9.34 -43.54 -44.79
C LYS A 121 9.38 -44.59 -43.68
N LYS A 122 8.38 -45.49 -43.56
CA LYS A 122 8.27 -46.47 -42.46
C LYS A 122 8.98 -47.81 -42.70
N ASN A 123 9.49 -48.07 -43.90
CA ASN A 123 10.01 -49.38 -44.32
C ASN A 123 11.54 -49.40 -44.52
N LYS A 124 12.30 -48.70 -43.69
CA LYS A 124 13.77 -48.74 -43.69
C LYS A 124 14.30 -49.01 -42.29
#